data_AF-A0A365MNL4-F1
#
_entry.id   AF-A0A365MNL4-F1
#
_cell.length_a   1.000
_cell.length_b   1.000
_cell.length_c   1.000
_cell.angle_alpha   90.00
_cell.angle_beta   90.00
_cell.angle_gamma   90.00
#
_symmetry.space_group_name_H-M   'P 1'
#
loop_
_entity.id
_entity.type
_entity.pdbx_description
1 polymer ?
#
loop_
_entity_poly.entity_id
_entity_poly.type
_entity_poly.pdbx_seq_one_letter_code
_entity_poly.pdbx_strand_id
1 'polypeptide(L)'
;MSRDEPFSSDVSGSDSGQEETDSYPFPLKNTPADEVEIESKRKGKSIYQNYEILGRILERHEETIQKRWLKKNRKQRLEVLLTAWPDMPPTHRPFYDLWRHVDTDPKVKFKQHSSILWPYINKESLGKPTPFLLLLNSRGRHPPPLFLDKDHQYFHKAIQTEMVVKKLYPTEDMMILEVQERLMDFLVKCCYRILHEIEPHNLFSDVHPVQPEPELPSTTQTEGLQTSLLEITFEAPYRVPTRLNFANLEKLAAAAEDHVWAMREDPNYFAEQISDMYDHVLLIGNTREHKSKWGAAIGEVLANAYTMIEVFTGAHRITKHLCQLQEKYASVVTPTEKLPDEYNNQIRHFLSFVLTMREVIFLPKLELLVKRSPPFRAAMNLWRFRPEDRDRPLTYNEQFWLKWVVGHLYDSRGMLDNENDVVPDIFAMNMVVDDLELQMERDKTIRDLLSPTAHAMMGDFTIIIQTLHALERFEPWNRGFGGEADDDSMDWSTDSIRARLSILEQIHEAFESTPAPALLPFVENKLGKFTYPERRRRNKETVEMMRRAESNLDAFWARADRYLYDWTKNVNDSPCFAEGT
;
A
#
# COMPACT_ATOMS: atom_id res chain seq x y z
N MET A 1 19.03 61.97 0.65
CA MET A 1 18.41 63.16 0.02
C MET A 1 18.21 62.85 -1.44
N SER A 2 16.96 62.86 -1.89
CA SER A 2 16.41 63.38 -3.17
C SER A 2 17.17 63.06 -4.48
N ARG A 3 16.56 62.74 -5.63
CA ARG A 3 15.17 62.81 -6.13
C ARG A 3 15.19 62.34 -7.61
N ASP A 4 14.03 61.89 -8.10
CA ASP A 4 13.43 62.06 -9.45
C ASP A 4 14.15 61.41 -10.68
N GLU A 5 13.63 60.30 -11.24
CA GLU A 5 12.63 60.17 -12.36
C GLU A 5 13.26 60.24 -13.78
N PRO A 6 12.59 59.86 -14.91
CA PRO A 6 11.61 58.78 -15.18
C PRO A 6 11.91 58.06 -16.53
N PHE A 7 11.19 57.01 -16.92
CA PHE A 7 10.87 56.75 -18.35
C PHE A 7 9.63 55.87 -18.49
N SER A 8 8.63 56.44 -19.14
CA SER A 8 7.39 55.81 -19.59
C SER A 8 7.64 55.08 -20.91
N SER A 9 6.98 53.93 -21.09
CA SER A 9 6.47 53.55 -22.41
C SER A 9 5.26 52.62 -22.25
N ASP A 10 4.09 53.16 -22.58
CA ASP A 10 2.88 52.41 -22.91
C ASP A 10 3.18 51.34 -23.96
N VAL A 11 2.76 50.10 -23.70
CA VAL A 11 2.34 49.17 -24.74
C VAL A 11 1.04 48.51 -24.27
N SER A 12 -0.06 49.06 -24.77
CA SER A 12 -1.36 48.42 -24.88
C SER A 12 -1.23 47.16 -25.76
N GLY A 13 -1.03 46.02 -25.12
CA GLY A 13 -1.15 44.71 -25.73
C GLY A 13 -2.45 44.05 -25.26
N SER A 14 -3.45 44.04 -26.12
CA SER A 14 -4.67 43.25 -25.96
C SER A 14 -4.32 41.76 -26.07
N ASP A 15 -3.93 41.14 -24.95
CA ASP A 15 -3.80 39.69 -24.87
C ASP A 15 -5.17 39.10 -24.58
N SER A 16 -5.93 38.91 -25.66
CA SER A 16 -7.10 38.03 -25.69
C SER A 16 -6.63 36.58 -25.66
N GLY A 17 -6.05 36.18 -24.52
CA GLY A 17 -5.84 34.78 -24.20
C GLY A 17 -7.20 34.16 -23.92
N GLN A 18 -7.73 33.43 -24.90
CA GLN A 18 -8.82 32.48 -24.67
C GLN A 18 -8.38 31.54 -23.55
N GLU A 19 -8.92 31.72 -22.36
CA GLU A 19 -8.93 30.69 -21.33
C GLU A 19 -9.64 29.47 -21.93
N GLU A 20 -8.87 28.44 -22.28
CA GLU A 20 -9.40 27.11 -22.54
C GLU A 20 -10.16 26.67 -21.28
N THR A 21 -11.47 26.82 -21.38
CA THR A 21 -12.45 26.57 -20.35
C THR A 21 -12.76 25.09 -20.32
N ASP A 22 -11.96 24.32 -19.57
CA ASP A 22 -12.57 23.23 -18.80
C ASP A 22 -13.41 23.91 -17.71
N SER A 23 -14.66 24.20 -18.07
CA SER A 23 -15.64 24.90 -17.25
C SER A 23 -15.98 24.06 -16.02
N TYR A 24 -15.40 24.40 -14.88
CA TYR A 24 -15.93 23.96 -13.60
C TYR A 24 -17.26 24.68 -13.36
N PRO A 25 -18.32 23.96 -12.95
CA PRO A 25 -19.65 24.54 -12.85
C PRO A 25 -19.84 25.56 -11.71
N PHE A 26 -18.85 25.75 -10.82
CA PHE A 26 -19.02 26.59 -9.63
C PHE A 26 -17.94 27.67 -9.44
N PRO A 27 -18.32 28.97 -9.42
CA PRO A 27 -17.44 30.03 -8.95
C PRO A 27 -17.27 29.98 -7.41
N LEU A 28 -16.10 29.51 -7.00
CA LEU A 28 -15.65 29.11 -5.65
C LEU A 28 -15.84 30.08 -4.48
N LYS A 29 -16.08 31.36 -4.73
CA LYS A 29 -16.05 32.38 -3.67
C LYS A 29 -17.40 32.97 -3.30
N ASN A 30 -18.48 32.67 -4.04
CA ASN A 30 -19.77 33.34 -3.86
C ASN A 30 -21.00 32.45 -4.11
N THR A 31 -20.88 31.11 -4.17
CA THR A 31 -22.06 30.25 -4.40
C THR A 31 -23.01 30.31 -3.19
N PRO A 32 -24.24 30.81 -3.35
CA PRO A 32 -25.26 30.80 -2.30
C PRO A 32 -25.61 29.38 -1.83
N ALA A 33 -26.02 29.23 -0.56
CA ALA A 33 -26.33 27.94 0.02
C ALA A 33 -27.50 27.22 -0.69
N ASP A 34 -28.47 27.98 -1.18
CA ASP A 34 -29.60 27.49 -1.98
C ASP A 34 -29.17 26.94 -3.34
N GLU A 35 -28.19 27.57 -4.01
CA GLU A 35 -27.62 27.03 -5.25
C GLU A 35 -26.88 25.71 -5.00
N VAL A 36 -26.13 25.60 -3.90
CA VAL A 36 -25.47 24.35 -3.49
C VAL A 36 -26.49 23.25 -3.21
N GLU A 37 -27.58 23.58 -2.52
CA GLU A 37 -28.65 22.62 -2.22
C GLU A 37 -29.37 22.12 -3.49
N ILE A 38 -29.70 23.04 -4.40
CA ILE A 38 -30.33 22.72 -5.69
C ILE A 38 -29.44 21.78 -6.50
N GLU A 39 -28.15 22.10 -6.64
CA GLU A 39 -27.23 21.25 -7.39
C GLU A 39 -27.02 19.91 -6.70
N SER A 40 -26.84 19.88 -5.39
CA SER A 40 -26.68 18.63 -4.63
C SER A 40 -27.85 17.68 -4.89
N LYS A 41 -29.08 18.20 -4.87
CA LYS A 41 -30.30 17.45 -5.19
C LYS A 41 -30.33 16.99 -6.65
N ARG A 42 -29.91 17.84 -7.59
CA ARG A 42 -29.82 17.50 -9.03
C ARG A 42 -28.84 16.34 -9.26
N LYS A 43 -27.63 16.44 -8.71
CA LYS A 43 -26.59 15.40 -8.81
C LYS A 43 -27.03 14.11 -8.15
N GLY A 44 -27.58 14.19 -6.93
CA GLY A 44 -28.14 13.03 -6.24
C GLY A 44 -29.19 12.30 -7.10
N LYS A 45 -30.12 13.03 -7.71
CA LYS A 45 -31.11 12.45 -8.62
C LYS A 45 -30.46 11.78 -9.83
N SER A 46 -29.48 12.44 -10.45
CA SER A 46 -28.72 11.92 -11.60
C SER A 46 -27.98 10.62 -11.28
N ILE A 47 -27.32 10.56 -10.11
CA ILE A 47 -26.63 9.37 -9.61
C ILE A 47 -27.59 8.18 -9.49
N TYR A 48 -28.72 8.37 -8.81
CA TYR A 48 -29.70 7.28 -8.63
C TYR A 48 -30.37 6.86 -9.94
N GLN A 49 -30.64 7.80 -10.86
CA GLN A 49 -31.14 7.48 -12.19
C GLN A 49 -30.15 6.61 -12.99
N ASN A 50 -28.88 6.99 -13.00
CA ASN A 50 -27.85 6.18 -13.67
C ASN A 50 -27.63 4.84 -12.97
N TYR A 51 -27.72 4.78 -11.63
CA TYR A 51 -27.68 3.54 -10.87
C TYR A 51 -28.82 2.58 -11.24
N GLU A 52 -30.06 3.07 -11.32
CA GLU A 52 -31.20 2.26 -11.74
C GLU A 52 -31.06 1.76 -13.19
N ILE A 53 -30.62 2.63 -14.10
CA ILE A 53 -30.35 2.27 -15.49
C ILE A 53 -29.27 1.17 -15.55
N LEU A 54 -28.17 1.37 -14.83
CA LEU A 54 -27.04 0.44 -14.82
C LEU A 54 -27.46 -0.92 -14.25
N GLY A 55 -28.16 -0.93 -13.10
CA GLY A 55 -28.67 -2.14 -12.48
C GLY A 55 -29.58 -2.93 -13.42
N ARG A 56 -30.55 -2.26 -14.07
CA ARG A 56 -31.46 -2.92 -15.03
C ARG A 56 -30.75 -3.49 -16.25
N ILE A 57 -29.69 -2.82 -16.71
CA ILE A 57 -28.83 -3.35 -17.80
C ILE A 57 -28.14 -4.62 -17.32
N LEU A 58 -27.52 -4.60 -16.14
CA LEU A 58 -26.75 -5.75 -15.63
C LEU A 58 -27.64 -6.95 -15.34
N GLU A 59 -28.82 -6.75 -14.76
CA GLU A 59 -29.82 -7.81 -14.52
C GLU A 59 -30.16 -8.62 -15.78
N ARG A 60 -30.08 -8.02 -16.97
CA ARG A 60 -30.53 -8.65 -18.24
C ARG A 60 -29.40 -8.98 -19.19
N HIS A 61 -28.31 -8.21 -19.15
CA HIS A 61 -27.29 -8.21 -20.20
C HIS A 61 -25.86 -8.37 -19.69
N GLU A 62 -25.62 -8.55 -18.39
CA GLU A 62 -24.26 -8.64 -17.84
C GLU A 62 -23.43 -9.75 -18.50
N GLU A 63 -24.00 -10.94 -18.69
CA GLU A 63 -23.30 -12.04 -19.38
C GLU A 63 -22.94 -11.68 -20.83
N THR A 64 -23.82 -10.97 -21.52
CA THR A 64 -23.59 -10.48 -22.89
C THR A 64 -22.51 -9.41 -22.92
N ILE A 65 -22.52 -8.48 -21.95
CA ILE A 65 -21.49 -7.45 -21.79
C ILE A 65 -20.14 -8.11 -21.56
N GLN A 66 -20.04 -9.06 -20.62
CA GLN A 66 -18.80 -9.79 -20.33
C GLN A 66 -18.27 -10.50 -21.59
N LYS A 67 -19.11 -11.30 -22.27
CA LYS A 67 -18.73 -12.01 -23.51
C LYS A 67 -18.23 -11.04 -24.60
N ARG A 68 -18.93 -9.92 -24.83
CA ARG A 68 -18.54 -8.93 -25.85
C ARG A 68 -17.28 -8.18 -25.45
N TRP A 69 -17.11 -7.84 -24.18
CA TRP A 69 -15.95 -7.13 -23.66
C TRP A 69 -14.67 -7.97 -23.72
N LEU A 70 -14.77 -9.25 -23.33
CA LEU A 70 -13.65 -10.19 -23.37
C LEU A 70 -13.18 -10.46 -24.82
N LYS A 71 -14.11 -10.47 -25.80
CA LYS A 71 -13.78 -10.58 -27.23
C LYS A 71 -13.07 -9.37 -27.83
N LYS A 72 -13.20 -8.17 -27.23
CA LYS A 72 -12.54 -6.96 -27.74
C LYS A 72 -11.04 -7.00 -27.44
N ASN A 73 -10.20 -6.57 -28.39
CA ASN A 73 -8.80 -6.32 -28.10
C ASN A 73 -8.62 -4.98 -27.35
N ARG A 74 -7.40 -4.71 -26.85
CA ARG A 74 -7.10 -3.48 -26.09
C ARG A 74 -7.49 -2.20 -26.84
N LYS A 75 -7.23 -2.11 -28.15
CA LYS A 75 -7.57 -0.92 -28.96
C LYS A 75 -9.09 -0.69 -29.00
N GLN A 76 -9.86 -1.75 -29.23
CA GLN A 76 -11.32 -1.70 -29.25
C GLN A 76 -11.93 -1.39 -27.87
N ARG A 77 -11.32 -1.88 -26.78
CA ARG A 77 -11.73 -1.51 -25.41
C ARG A 77 -11.50 -0.02 -25.17
N LEU A 78 -10.31 0.48 -25.51
CA LEU A 78 -9.99 1.90 -25.37
C LEU A 78 -10.91 2.79 -26.22
N GLU A 79 -11.33 2.37 -27.41
CA GLU A 79 -12.29 3.11 -28.22
C GLU A 79 -13.64 3.29 -27.49
N VAL A 80 -14.17 2.22 -26.88
CA VAL A 80 -15.39 2.30 -26.06
C VAL A 80 -15.20 3.23 -24.87
N LEU A 81 -14.09 3.11 -24.15
CA LEU A 81 -13.78 3.88 -22.95
C LEU A 81 -13.60 5.37 -23.25
N LEU A 82 -12.82 5.71 -24.28
CA LEU A 82 -12.51 7.09 -24.67
C LEU A 82 -13.71 7.80 -25.31
N THR A 83 -14.65 7.05 -25.89
CA THR A 83 -15.92 7.64 -26.35
C THR A 83 -16.79 8.09 -25.17
N ALA A 84 -16.74 7.37 -24.05
CA ALA A 84 -17.47 7.72 -22.84
C ALA A 84 -16.71 8.73 -21.96
N TRP A 85 -15.37 8.72 -22.04
CA TRP A 85 -14.48 9.58 -21.27
C TRP A 85 -13.28 10.03 -22.13
N PRO A 86 -13.41 11.13 -22.91
CA PRO A 86 -12.38 11.56 -23.87
C PRO A 86 -11.01 11.80 -23.25
N ASP A 87 -10.98 12.54 -22.13
CA ASP A 87 -9.74 12.96 -21.45
C ASP A 87 -9.28 11.96 -20.38
N MET A 88 -9.42 10.66 -20.67
CA MET A 88 -9.06 9.62 -19.70
C MET A 88 -7.54 9.63 -19.47
N PRO A 89 -7.07 9.67 -18.21
CA PRO A 89 -5.66 9.54 -17.87
C PRO A 89 -4.99 8.32 -18.51
N PRO A 90 -3.73 8.43 -18.97
CA PRO A 90 -3.06 7.33 -19.66
C PRO A 90 -2.67 6.18 -18.73
N THR A 91 -2.23 6.47 -17.50
CA THR A 91 -1.61 5.52 -16.58
C THR A 91 -2.40 5.39 -15.28
N HIS A 92 -2.28 4.23 -14.64
CA HIS A 92 -2.76 3.97 -13.29
C HIS A 92 -1.94 4.76 -12.28
N ARG A 93 -2.63 5.47 -11.37
CA ARG A 93 -2.06 6.25 -10.25
C ARG A 93 -0.79 7.01 -10.63
N PRO A 94 -0.88 8.08 -11.43
CA PRO A 94 0.28 8.94 -11.67
C PRO A 94 0.66 9.77 -10.43
N PHE A 95 0.25 9.37 -9.22
CA PHE A 95 0.29 10.17 -7.99
C PHE A 95 1.69 10.72 -7.72
N TYR A 96 2.74 9.89 -7.84
CA TYR A 96 4.11 10.34 -7.57
C TYR A 96 4.71 11.20 -8.69
N ASP A 97 4.53 10.80 -9.96
CA ASP A 97 4.96 11.58 -11.12
C ASP A 97 4.31 12.95 -11.12
N LEU A 98 3.02 13.01 -10.80
CA LEU A 98 2.27 14.25 -10.64
C LEU A 98 2.72 15.02 -9.43
N TRP A 99 2.83 14.40 -8.26
CA TRP A 99 3.24 15.10 -7.04
C TRP A 99 4.59 15.82 -7.23
N ARG A 100 5.53 15.24 -7.98
CA ARG A 100 6.80 15.91 -8.36
C ARG A 100 6.62 17.13 -9.26
N HIS A 101 5.69 17.10 -10.20
CA HIS A 101 5.47 18.19 -11.17
C HIS A 101 4.48 19.25 -10.67
N VAL A 102 3.59 18.87 -9.76
CA VAL A 102 2.46 19.63 -9.26
C VAL A 102 2.89 20.52 -8.09
N ASP A 103 3.89 20.12 -7.30
CA ASP A 103 4.35 20.83 -6.07
C ASP A 103 4.70 22.32 -6.26
N THR A 104 4.93 22.78 -7.49
CA THR A 104 5.41 24.15 -7.75
C THR A 104 4.63 24.96 -8.81
N ASP A 105 3.75 24.35 -9.61
CA ASP A 105 3.05 25.07 -10.70
C ASP A 105 1.52 24.83 -10.70
N PRO A 106 0.71 25.85 -10.33
CA PRO A 106 -0.76 25.82 -10.41
C PRO A 106 -1.32 25.41 -11.79
N LYS A 107 -0.65 25.75 -12.89
CA LYS A 107 -1.08 25.37 -14.25
C LYS A 107 -0.90 23.88 -14.51
N VAL A 108 0.14 23.28 -13.95
CA VAL A 108 0.35 21.83 -14.03
C VAL A 108 -0.66 21.10 -13.15
N LYS A 109 -0.94 21.61 -11.94
CA LYS A 109 -2.02 21.06 -11.07
C LYS A 109 -3.35 21.03 -11.81
N PHE A 110 -3.71 22.12 -12.49
CA PHE A 110 -4.93 22.23 -13.27
C PHE A 110 -4.99 21.25 -14.45
N LYS A 111 -3.91 21.16 -15.25
CA LYS A 111 -3.84 20.23 -16.39
C LYS A 111 -3.93 18.76 -15.99
N GLN A 112 -3.42 18.42 -14.81
CA GLN A 112 -3.37 17.04 -14.33
C GLN A 112 -4.51 16.69 -13.38
N HIS A 113 -5.46 17.60 -13.21
CA HIS A 113 -6.54 17.50 -12.25
C HIS A 113 -7.39 16.23 -12.42
N SER A 114 -7.77 15.89 -13.66
CA SER A 114 -8.49 14.64 -13.94
C SER A 114 -7.72 13.38 -13.52
N SER A 115 -6.39 13.38 -13.68
CA SER A 115 -5.53 12.28 -13.24
C SER A 115 -5.42 12.16 -11.72
N ILE A 116 -5.63 13.27 -11.00
CA ILE A 116 -5.56 13.34 -9.54
C ILE A 116 -6.91 12.96 -8.91
N LEU A 117 -8.02 13.46 -9.47
CA LEU A 117 -9.37 13.12 -9.01
C LEU A 117 -9.75 11.66 -9.31
N TRP A 118 -9.23 11.11 -10.41
CA TRP A 118 -9.66 9.81 -10.94
C TRP A 118 -8.50 8.82 -11.11
N PRO A 119 -7.75 8.49 -10.05
CA PRO A 119 -6.54 7.67 -10.15
C PRO A 119 -6.80 6.28 -10.77
N TYR A 120 -8.03 5.78 -10.66
CA TYR A 120 -8.45 4.47 -11.15
C TYR A 120 -9.18 4.50 -12.51
N ILE A 121 -9.60 5.66 -12.99
CA ILE A 121 -10.20 5.78 -14.32
C ILE A 121 -9.07 6.12 -15.29
N ASN A 122 -8.42 5.08 -15.83
CA ASN A 122 -7.26 5.24 -16.69
C ASN A 122 -7.21 4.19 -17.81
N LYS A 123 -6.50 4.53 -18.90
CA LYS A 123 -6.38 3.69 -20.11
C LYS A 123 -5.63 2.39 -19.85
N GLU A 124 -4.62 2.42 -19.00
CA GLU A 124 -3.80 1.26 -18.66
C GLU A 124 -4.59 0.14 -17.98
N SER A 125 -5.46 0.51 -17.04
CA SER A 125 -6.19 -0.43 -16.19
C SER A 125 -7.50 -0.85 -16.84
N LEU A 126 -8.34 0.12 -17.22
CA LEU A 126 -9.64 -0.20 -17.82
C LEU A 126 -9.48 -0.80 -19.22
N GLY A 127 -8.33 -0.61 -19.88
CA GLY A 127 -8.00 -1.31 -21.13
C GLY A 127 -7.72 -2.82 -20.97
N LYS A 128 -7.48 -3.30 -19.74
CA LYS A 128 -7.34 -4.74 -19.43
C LYS A 128 -8.71 -5.43 -19.40
N PRO A 129 -8.78 -6.77 -19.58
CA PRO A 129 -10.06 -7.49 -19.61
C PRO A 129 -10.88 -7.36 -18.32
N THR A 130 -10.24 -7.54 -17.16
CA THR A 130 -10.89 -7.72 -15.86
C THR A 130 -11.33 -6.42 -15.17
N PRO A 131 -10.49 -5.36 -15.04
CA PRO A 131 -10.79 -4.20 -14.19
C PRO A 131 -12.09 -3.46 -14.53
N PHE A 132 -12.40 -3.30 -15.81
CA PHE A 132 -13.66 -2.67 -16.24
C PHE A 132 -14.88 -3.49 -15.80
N LEU A 133 -14.82 -4.82 -15.89
CA LEU A 133 -15.93 -5.69 -15.49
C LEU A 133 -16.12 -5.69 -13.97
N LEU A 134 -15.03 -5.67 -13.21
CA LEU A 134 -15.08 -5.51 -11.74
C LEU A 134 -15.73 -4.19 -11.35
N LEU A 135 -15.30 -3.08 -11.98
CA LEU A 135 -15.85 -1.75 -11.71
C LEU A 135 -17.34 -1.67 -12.06
N LEU A 136 -17.72 -2.27 -13.18
CA LEU A 136 -19.09 -2.30 -13.67
C LEU A 136 -20.00 -3.07 -12.72
N ASN A 137 -19.60 -4.29 -12.33
CA ASN A 137 -20.34 -5.11 -11.39
C ASN A 137 -20.44 -4.43 -10.01
N SER A 138 -19.32 -3.92 -9.48
CA SER A 138 -19.32 -3.29 -8.16
C SER A 138 -20.27 -2.10 -8.09
N ARG A 139 -20.18 -1.15 -9.03
CA ARG A 139 -20.99 0.08 -9.04
C ARG A 139 -22.44 -0.12 -9.49
N GLY A 140 -22.73 -1.17 -10.27
CA GLY A 140 -24.07 -1.46 -10.75
C GLY A 140 -24.91 -2.36 -9.85
N ARG A 141 -24.27 -3.22 -9.03
CA ARG A 141 -24.97 -4.14 -8.10
C ARG A 141 -25.10 -3.62 -6.68
N HIS A 142 -24.40 -2.53 -6.33
CA HIS A 142 -24.35 -2.01 -4.96
C HIS A 142 -24.79 -0.54 -4.89
N PRO A 143 -25.49 -0.11 -3.83
CA PRO A 143 -26.06 1.22 -3.76
C PRO A 143 -24.96 2.30 -3.71
N PRO A 144 -25.13 3.47 -4.35
CA PRO A 144 -24.11 4.53 -4.38
C PRO A 144 -23.55 4.95 -3.02
N PRO A 145 -24.35 5.03 -1.93
CA PRO A 145 -23.85 5.35 -0.60
C PRO A 145 -22.74 4.41 -0.08
N LEU A 146 -22.67 3.16 -0.54
CA LEU A 146 -21.64 2.19 -0.13
C LEU A 146 -20.22 2.64 -0.51
N PHE A 147 -20.09 3.60 -1.42
CA PHE A 147 -18.80 4.05 -1.94
C PHE A 147 -18.39 5.44 -1.45
N LEU A 148 -19.20 6.11 -0.61
CA LEU A 148 -18.93 7.49 -0.16
C LEU A 148 -17.55 7.62 0.49
N ASP A 149 -17.25 6.79 1.48
CA ASP A 149 -15.97 6.82 2.19
C ASP A 149 -14.79 6.55 1.24
N LYS A 150 -14.92 5.53 0.38
CA LYS A 150 -13.89 5.16 -0.59
C LYS A 150 -13.62 6.29 -1.57
N ASP A 151 -14.67 6.95 -2.09
CA ASP A 151 -14.56 8.05 -3.05
C ASP A 151 -14.03 9.33 -2.36
N HIS A 152 -14.43 9.59 -1.11
CA HIS A 152 -13.97 10.71 -0.30
C HIS A 152 -12.48 10.63 0.02
N GLN A 153 -11.99 9.49 0.51
CA GLN A 153 -10.61 9.35 1.00
C GLN A 153 -9.56 9.73 -0.07
N TYR A 154 -9.75 9.31 -1.33
CA TYR A 154 -8.80 9.64 -2.41
C TYR A 154 -8.70 11.14 -2.62
N PHE A 155 -9.84 11.81 -2.64
CA PHE A 155 -9.91 13.22 -2.92
C PHE A 155 -9.48 14.09 -1.72
N HIS A 156 -9.97 13.74 -0.53
CA HIS A 156 -9.58 14.37 0.73
C HIS A 156 -8.06 14.37 0.86
N LYS A 157 -7.40 13.25 0.52
CA LYS A 157 -5.95 13.22 0.55
C LYS A 157 -5.30 14.11 -0.50
N ALA A 158 -5.81 14.12 -1.73
CA ALA A 158 -5.31 15.01 -2.78
C ALA A 158 -5.41 16.51 -2.40
N ILE A 159 -6.40 16.90 -1.58
CA ILE A 159 -6.45 18.25 -0.97
C ILE A 159 -5.34 18.41 0.05
N GLN A 160 -5.25 17.50 1.03
CA GLN A 160 -4.27 17.60 2.12
C GLN A 160 -2.82 17.68 1.61
N THR A 161 -2.50 16.95 0.54
CA THR A 161 -1.17 16.97 -0.10
C THR A 161 -0.97 18.12 -1.08
N GLU A 162 -1.92 19.07 -1.12
CA GLU A 162 -1.95 20.21 -2.03
C GLU A 162 -1.82 19.83 -3.51
N MET A 163 -2.17 18.60 -3.89
CA MET A 163 -2.09 18.14 -5.28
C MET A 163 -3.16 18.75 -6.16
N VAL A 164 -4.31 19.06 -5.57
CA VAL A 164 -5.37 19.83 -6.23
C VAL A 164 -5.32 21.29 -5.84
N VAL A 165 -5.92 22.14 -6.67
CA VAL A 165 -6.11 23.55 -6.31
C VAL A 165 -7.12 23.57 -5.15
N LYS A 166 -6.69 24.06 -3.98
CA LYS A 166 -7.36 24.02 -2.65
C LYS A 166 -8.86 24.39 -2.60
N LYS A 167 -9.45 24.89 -3.69
CA LYS A 167 -10.87 25.21 -3.81
C LYS A 167 -11.32 24.83 -5.22
N LEU A 168 -11.95 23.68 -5.41
CA LEU A 168 -12.60 23.31 -6.68
C LEU A 168 -14.13 23.32 -6.58
N TYR A 169 -14.66 23.13 -5.38
CA TYR A 169 -16.09 23.16 -5.10
C TYR A 169 -16.35 23.86 -3.75
N PRO A 170 -17.58 24.31 -3.49
CA PRO A 170 -17.95 24.95 -2.23
C PRO A 170 -17.79 24.04 -1.00
N THR A 171 -18.00 22.74 -1.16
CA THR A 171 -17.88 21.71 -0.10
C THR A 171 -17.24 20.43 -0.66
N GLU A 172 -16.63 19.61 0.21
CA GLU A 172 -16.13 18.28 -0.16
C GLU A 172 -17.28 17.34 -0.61
N ASP A 173 -18.46 17.45 0.00
CA ASP A 173 -19.63 16.64 -0.37
C ASP A 173 -20.09 16.87 -1.82
N MET A 174 -20.06 18.12 -2.27
CA MET A 174 -20.36 18.46 -3.68
C MET A 174 -19.41 17.78 -4.64
N MET A 175 -18.17 17.54 -4.21
CA MET A 175 -17.18 16.82 -5.01
C MET A 175 -17.45 15.34 -5.06
N ILE A 176 -17.82 14.74 -3.94
CA ILE A 176 -18.20 13.32 -3.91
C ILE A 176 -19.39 13.10 -4.86
N LEU A 177 -20.36 14.01 -4.87
CA LEU A 177 -21.49 13.95 -5.80
C LEU A 177 -21.07 14.10 -7.27
N GLU A 178 -20.16 15.01 -7.61
CA GLU A 178 -19.58 15.08 -8.95
C GLU A 178 -18.89 13.76 -9.34
N VAL A 179 -18.12 13.20 -8.40
CA VAL A 179 -17.35 11.97 -8.62
C VAL A 179 -18.29 10.80 -8.89
N GLN A 180 -19.34 10.66 -8.09
CA GLN A 180 -20.31 9.60 -8.31
C GLN A 180 -21.15 9.83 -9.58
N GLU A 181 -21.60 11.06 -9.85
CA GLU A 181 -22.41 11.38 -11.04
C GLU A 181 -21.66 11.01 -12.32
N ARG A 182 -20.42 11.48 -12.45
CA ARG A 182 -19.60 11.28 -13.65
C ARG A 182 -19.18 9.81 -13.83
N LEU A 183 -18.89 9.10 -12.74
CA LEU A 183 -18.57 7.67 -12.79
C LEU A 183 -19.77 6.83 -13.26
N MET A 184 -20.96 7.09 -12.70
CA MET A 184 -22.17 6.35 -13.05
C MET A 184 -22.58 6.61 -14.50
N ASP A 185 -22.54 7.87 -14.94
CA ASP A 185 -22.79 8.24 -16.34
C ASP A 185 -21.81 7.57 -17.31
N PHE A 186 -20.51 7.53 -16.95
CA PHE A 186 -19.48 6.84 -17.72
C PHE A 186 -19.80 5.35 -17.92
N LEU A 187 -20.15 4.63 -16.83
CA LEU A 187 -20.45 3.20 -16.89
C LEU A 187 -21.68 2.91 -17.75
N VAL A 188 -22.73 3.74 -17.62
CA VAL A 188 -23.94 3.65 -18.44
C VAL A 188 -23.61 3.88 -19.93
N LYS A 189 -22.84 4.92 -20.27
CA LYS A 189 -22.39 5.18 -21.65
C LYS A 189 -21.58 4.01 -22.22
N CYS A 190 -20.69 3.41 -21.44
CA CYS A 190 -19.95 2.22 -21.87
C CYS A 190 -20.89 1.04 -22.15
N CYS A 191 -21.90 0.80 -21.30
CA CYS A 191 -22.89 -0.25 -21.52
C CYS A 191 -23.65 -0.07 -22.84
N TYR A 192 -24.17 1.13 -23.11
CA TYR A 192 -24.85 1.42 -24.38
C TYR A 192 -23.95 1.17 -25.60
N ARG A 193 -22.66 1.49 -25.51
CA ARG A 193 -21.71 1.22 -26.60
C ARG A 193 -21.41 -0.27 -26.77
N ILE A 194 -21.31 -1.04 -25.69
CA ILE A 194 -21.10 -2.50 -25.77
C ILE A 194 -22.36 -3.20 -26.32
N LEU A 195 -23.53 -2.67 -25.97
CA LEU A 195 -24.85 -3.18 -26.36
C LEU A 195 -25.44 -2.48 -27.58
N HIS A 196 -24.64 -1.78 -28.40
CA HIS A 196 -25.11 -0.98 -29.54
C HIS A 196 -25.95 -1.72 -30.59
N GLU A 197 -25.89 -3.06 -30.62
CA GLU A 197 -26.71 -3.92 -31.49
C GLU A 197 -28.14 -4.13 -30.97
N ILE A 198 -28.41 -3.80 -29.71
CA ILE A 198 -29.73 -3.91 -29.08
C ILE A 198 -30.39 -2.53 -29.17
N GLU A 199 -31.57 -2.47 -29.78
CA GLU A 199 -32.32 -1.22 -29.83
C GLU A 199 -32.67 -0.71 -28.42
N PRO A 200 -32.62 0.61 -28.15
CA PRO A 200 -32.82 1.16 -26.81
C PRO A 200 -34.13 0.71 -26.12
N HIS A 201 -35.21 0.54 -26.90
CA HIS A 201 -36.50 0.10 -26.38
C HIS A 201 -36.50 -1.39 -25.96
N ASN A 202 -35.61 -2.20 -26.53
CA ASN A 202 -35.45 -3.62 -26.19
C ASN A 202 -34.49 -3.84 -25.02
N LEU A 203 -33.65 -2.86 -24.69
CA LEU A 203 -32.66 -2.99 -23.63
C LEU A 203 -33.29 -3.31 -22.26
N PHE A 204 -34.52 -2.83 -22.02
CA PHE A 204 -35.25 -2.99 -20.77
C PHE A 204 -36.54 -3.81 -20.90
N SER A 205 -36.86 -4.31 -22.10
CA SER A 205 -38.10 -5.04 -22.34
C SER A 205 -37.98 -6.53 -21.96
N ASP A 206 -39.13 -7.19 -21.83
CA ASP A 206 -39.20 -8.63 -21.52
C ASP A 206 -38.66 -9.54 -22.63
N VAL A 207 -38.26 -8.97 -23.78
CA VAL A 207 -37.50 -9.68 -24.83
C VAL A 207 -36.20 -10.24 -24.24
N HIS A 208 -35.62 -9.54 -23.26
CA HIS A 208 -34.45 -9.98 -22.53
C HIS A 208 -34.82 -10.16 -21.05
N PRO A 209 -35.12 -11.40 -20.59
CA PRO A 209 -35.51 -11.64 -19.21
C PRO A 209 -34.34 -11.39 -18.25
N VAL A 210 -34.67 -11.15 -16.98
CA VAL A 210 -33.70 -11.08 -15.89
C VAL A 210 -32.95 -12.41 -15.78
N GLN A 211 -31.63 -12.33 -15.66
CA GLN A 211 -30.70 -13.46 -15.59
C GLN A 211 -30.05 -13.51 -14.20
N PRO A 212 -29.63 -14.70 -13.73
CA PRO A 212 -28.80 -14.78 -12.53
C PRO A 212 -27.49 -14.01 -12.73
N GLU A 213 -26.89 -13.55 -11.63
CA GLU A 213 -25.60 -12.87 -11.69
C GLU A 213 -24.53 -13.80 -12.28
N PRO A 214 -23.91 -13.43 -13.42
CA PRO A 214 -22.86 -14.25 -14.01
C PRO A 214 -21.59 -14.20 -13.17
N GLU A 215 -20.86 -15.31 -13.11
CA GLU A 215 -19.54 -15.31 -12.49
C GLU A 215 -18.61 -14.33 -13.21
N LEU A 216 -18.00 -13.43 -12.44
CA LEU A 216 -17.02 -12.52 -12.99
C LEU A 216 -15.83 -13.33 -13.53
N PRO A 217 -15.27 -12.96 -14.70
CA PRO A 217 -14.05 -13.57 -15.19
C PRO A 217 -12.95 -13.29 -14.18
N SER A 218 -12.69 -14.28 -13.36
CA SER A 218 -11.59 -14.26 -12.44
C SER A 218 -10.32 -14.50 -13.25
N THR A 219 -9.26 -13.74 -12.96
CA THR A 219 -7.94 -13.92 -13.60
C THR A 219 -7.42 -15.37 -13.41
N THR A 220 -8.07 -16.14 -12.54
CA THR A 220 -7.97 -17.59 -12.37
C THR A 220 -8.58 -18.39 -13.52
N GLN A 221 -7.84 -18.50 -14.62
CA GLN A 221 -7.64 -19.82 -15.23
C GLN A 221 -6.38 -20.53 -14.68
N THR A 222 -5.80 -19.99 -13.61
CA THR A 222 -4.82 -20.67 -12.77
C THR A 222 -5.49 -21.06 -11.45
N GLU A 223 -6.13 -22.23 -11.45
CA GLU A 223 -6.30 -23.02 -10.23
C GLU A 223 -4.91 -23.34 -9.69
N GLY A 224 -4.35 -22.45 -8.87
CA GLY A 224 -3.04 -22.63 -8.28
C GLY A 224 -2.54 -21.38 -7.60
N LEU A 225 -2.78 -21.27 -6.29
CA LEU A 225 -1.92 -20.71 -5.22
C LEU A 225 -1.06 -19.44 -5.46
N GLN A 226 -1.20 -18.70 -6.54
CA GLN A 226 -0.35 -17.56 -6.89
C GLN A 226 -1.16 -16.50 -7.65
N THR A 227 -2.28 -16.04 -7.09
CA THR A 227 -2.69 -14.67 -7.42
C THR A 227 -1.62 -13.78 -6.81
N SER A 228 -0.81 -13.12 -7.63
CA SER A 228 0.23 -12.22 -7.14
C SER A 228 -0.43 -11.15 -6.26
N LEU A 229 0.19 -10.81 -5.12
CA LEU A 229 -0.25 -9.71 -4.25
C LEU A 229 -0.57 -8.45 -5.06
N LEU A 230 0.23 -8.22 -6.09
CA LEU A 230 0.14 -7.10 -7.03
C LEU A 230 -1.17 -7.10 -7.83
N GLU A 231 -1.69 -8.27 -8.22
CA GLU A 231 -2.98 -8.37 -8.92
C GLU A 231 -4.15 -8.04 -7.96
N ILE A 232 -4.05 -8.47 -6.70
CA ILE A 232 -5.05 -8.16 -5.67
C ILE A 232 -5.07 -6.64 -5.40
N THR A 233 -3.90 -6.04 -5.20
CA THR A 233 -3.72 -4.59 -5.01
C THR A 233 -4.23 -3.80 -6.20
N PHE A 234 -3.89 -4.23 -7.42
CA PHE A 234 -4.27 -3.55 -8.66
C PHE A 234 -5.78 -3.59 -8.91
N GLU A 235 -6.45 -4.70 -8.56
CA GLU A 235 -7.90 -4.85 -8.75
C GLU A 235 -8.75 -4.27 -7.61
N ALA A 236 -8.20 -4.10 -6.41
CA ALA A 236 -8.91 -3.61 -5.22
C ALA A 236 -9.73 -2.32 -5.44
N PRO A 237 -9.25 -1.31 -6.21
CA PRO A 237 -10.02 -0.09 -6.46
C PRO A 237 -11.28 -0.31 -7.29
N TYR A 238 -11.33 -1.37 -8.09
CA TYR A 238 -12.45 -1.72 -8.97
C TYR A 238 -13.46 -2.66 -8.31
N ARG A 239 -13.12 -3.23 -7.17
CA ARG A 239 -14.02 -4.11 -6.40
C ARG A 239 -14.87 -3.30 -5.43
N VAL A 240 -15.97 -3.92 -5.01
CA VAL A 240 -16.78 -3.47 -3.87
C VAL A 240 -15.84 -3.32 -2.67
N PRO A 241 -15.96 -2.26 -1.86
CA PRO A 241 -15.25 -2.19 -0.59
C PRO A 241 -15.47 -3.49 0.19
N THR A 242 -14.45 -4.36 0.20
CA THR A 242 -14.59 -5.70 0.76
C THR A 242 -14.73 -5.54 2.27
N ARG A 243 -15.80 -6.11 2.84
CA ARG A 243 -15.85 -6.38 4.29
C ARG A 243 -14.55 -7.10 4.67
N LEU A 244 -14.00 -6.79 5.83
CA LEU A 244 -12.72 -7.34 6.26
C LEU A 244 -12.73 -8.86 6.13
N ASN A 245 -11.85 -9.38 5.26
CA ASN A 245 -11.69 -10.82 5.06
C ASN A 245 -10.42 -11.26 5.80
N PHE A 246 -10.58 -11.61 7.07
CA PHE A 246 -9.48 -12.08 7.91
C PHE A 246 -8.79 -13.33 7.35
N ALA A 247 -9.49 -14.16 6.56
CA ALA A 247 -8.88 -15.32 5.91
C ALA A 247 -7.86 -14.94 4.81
N ASN A 248 -7.99 -13.76 4.20
CA ASN A 248 -6.96 -13.24 3.29
C ASN A 248 -5.76 -12.72 4.07
N LEU A 249 -5.98 -12.08 5.23
CA LEU A 249 -4.90 -11.61 6.11
C LEU A 249 -4.10 -12.80 6.68
N GLU A 250 -4.77 -13.91 6.99
CA GLU A 250 -4.13 -15.15 7.43
C GLU A 250 -3.18 -15.72 6.37
N LYS A 251 -3.58 -15.70 5.09
CA LYS A 251 -2.72 -16.13 3.97
C LYS A 251 -1.50 -15.24 3.80
N LEU A 252 -1.66 -13.92 3.98
CA LEU A 252 -0.54 -12.97 3.91
C LEU A 252 0.45 -13.17 5.06
N ALA A 253 -0.05 -13.36 6.28
CA ALA A 253 0.79 -13.67 7.44
C ALA A 253 1.54 -15.00 7.27
N ALA A 254 0.87 -16.02 6.69
CA ALA A 254 1.51 -17.30 6.39
C ALA A 254 2.63 -17.17 5.33
N ALA A 255 2.44 -16.35 4.29
CA ALA A 255 3.48 -16.13 3.28
C ALA A 255 4.75 -15.47 3.85
N ALA A 256 4.60 -14.60 4.86
CA ALA A 256 5.75 -14.03 5.56
C ALA A 256 6.42 -15.04 6.51
N GLU A 257 5.66 -15.98 7.08
CA GLU A 257 6.21 -17.11 7.82
C GLU A 257 7.05 -18.02 6.92
N ASP A 258 6.58 -18.29 5.69
CA ASP A 258 7.30 -19.10 4.69
C ASP A 258 8.70 -18.54 4.37
N HIS A 259 8.88 -17.21 4.41
CA HIS A 259 10.20 -16.58 4.22
C HIS A 259 11.21 -17.01 5.30
N VAL A 260 10.78 -17.08 6.57
CA VAL A 260 11.68 -17.51 7.65
C VAL A 260 11.95 -19.01 7.59
N TRP A 261 10.95 -19.80 7.21
CA TRP A 261 11.14 -21.24 6.94
C TRP A 261 12.14 -21.46 5.80
N ALA A 262 12.09 -20.67 4.73
CA ALA A 262 13.06 -20.75 3.63
C ALA A 262 14.50 -20.51 4.11
N MET A 263 14.74 -19.57 5.04
CA MET A 263 16.07 -19.37 5.63
C MET A 263 16.55 -20.54 6.49
N ARG A 264 15.63 -21.35 7.03
CA ARG A 264 15.96 -22.54 7.84
C ARG A 264 16.15 -23.80 6.99
N GLU A 265 15.53 -23.87 5.81
CA GLU A 265 15.49 -25.07 4.97
C GLU A 265 16.37 -24.97 3.70
N ASP A 266 16.68 -23.77 3.21
CA ASP A 266 17.52 -23.57 2.02
C ASP A 266 18.91 -23.00 2.38
N PRO A 267 19.97 -23.83 2.32
CA PRO A 267 21.34 -23.39 2.61
C PRO A 267 21.86 -22.28 1.68
N ASN A 268 21.49 -22.30 0.38
CA ASN A 268 21.91 -21.24 -0.54
C ASN A 268 21.22 -19.93 -0.17
N TYR A 269 19.91 -19.98 0.05
CA TYR A 269 19.13 -18.81 0.41
C TYR A 269 19.66 -18.17 1.70
N PHE A 270 19.91 -18.98 2.74
CA PHE A 270 20.51 -18.52 3.99
C PHE A 270 21.88 -17.85 3.78
N ALA A 271 22.74 -18.45 2.97
CA ALA A 271 24.06 -17.89 2.65
C ALA A 271 23.95 -16.56 1.88
N GLU A 272 22.99 -16.46 0.96
CA GLU A 272 22.69 -15.23 0.21
C GLU A 272 22.23 -14.11 1.14
N GLN A 273 21.34 -14.39 2.11
CA GLN A 273 20.88 -13.38 3.08
C GLN A 273 22.03 -12.82 3.93
N ILE A 274 22.93 -13.69 4.42
CA ILE A 274 24.10 -13.23 5.19
C ILE A 274 25.07 -12.43 4.30
N SER A 275 25.28 -12.86 3.06
CA SER A 275 26.16 -12.14 2.12
C SER A 275 25.60 -10.76 1.77
N ASP A 276 24.30 -10.67 1.48
CA ASP A 276 23.64 -9.39 1.20
C ASP A 276 23.73 -8.47 2.43
N MET A 277 23.37 -8.98 3.61
CA MET A 277 23.49 -8.21 4.86
C MET A 277 24.92 -7.76 5.16
N TYR A 278 25.91 -8.61 4.87
CA TYR A 278 27.32 -8.22 4.99
C TYR A 278 27.62 -6.98 4.16
N ASP A 279 27.09 -6.87 2.95
CA ASP A 279 27.31 -5.68 2.14
C ASP A 279 26.62 -4.44 2.74
N HIS A 280 25.47 -4.60 3.41
CA HIS A 280 24.74 -3.54 4.15
C HIS A 280 25.45 -3.01 5.39
N VAL A 281 26.21 -3.85 6.10
CA VAL A 281 26.87 -3.44 7.34
C VAL A 281 27.92 -2.35 7.06
N LEU A 282 27.70 -1.16 7.63
CA LEU A 282 28.63 -0.04 7.65
C LEU A 282 29.22 0.12 9.05
N LEU A 283 30.53 -0.06 9.18
CA LEU A 283 31.26 0.21 10.43
C LEU A 283 31.68 1.69 10.43
N ILE A 284 31.01 2.54 11.23
CA ILE A 284 31.28 3.99 11.35
C ILE A 284 31.90 4.33 12.71
N GLY A 285 32.98 5.12 12.75
CA GLY A 285 33.58 5.67 13.97
C GLY A 285 34.38 4.67 14.84
N ASN A 286 34.47 4.93 16.15
CA ASN A 286 35.19 4.12 17.17
C ASN A 286 34.67 2.66 17.31
N THR A 287 33.64 2.27 16.55
CA THR A 287 33.10 0.90 16.50
C THR A 287 34.05 -0.11 15.82
N ARG A 288 35.17 0.35 15.24
CA ARG A 288 36.18 -0.49 14.57
C ARG A 288 36.95 -1.42 15.51
N GLU A 289 37.11 -1.10 16.79
CA GLU A 289 38.13 -1.79 17.62
C GLU A 289 37.69 -3.18 18.10
N HIS A 290 36.39 -3.52 18.07
CA HIS A 290 35.89 -4.78 18.66
C HIS A 290 34.79 -5.54 17.90
N LYS A 291 34.21 -5.03 16.80
CA LYS A 291 33.10 -5.72 16.09
C LYS A 291 33.52 -6.31 14.73
N SER A 292 33.37 -7.63 14.57
CA SER A 292 33.51 -8.32 13.29
C SER A 292 32.36 -7.95 12.36
N LYS A 293 32.67 -7.53 11.12
CA LYS A 293 31.66 -7.19 10.10
C LYS A 293 30.75 -8.40 9.78
N TRP A 294 31.34 -9.59 9.67
CA TRP A 294 30.59 -10.85 9.51
C TRP A 294 29.66 -11.09 10.68
N GLY A 295 30.16 -10.86 11.88
CA GLY A 295 29.38 -11.00 13.07
C GLY A 295 28.16 -10.06 13.07
N ALA A 296 28.36 -8.77 12.80
CA ALA A 296 27.26 -7.81 12.74
C ALA A 296 26.20 -8.22 11.70
N ALA A 297 26.64 -8.74 10.54
CA ALA A 297 25.71 -9.23 9.52
C ALA A 297 24.90 -10.45 9.99
N ILE A 298 25.55 -11.42 10.64
CA ILE A 298 24.88 -12.61 11.21
C ILE A 298 23.90 -12.20 12.30
N GLY A 299 24.31 -11.29 13.19
CA GLY A 299 23.46 -10.77 14.25
C GLY A 299 22.21 -10.13 13.69
N GLU A 300 22.34 -9.29 12.67
CA GLU A 300 21.19 -8.63 12.03
C GLU A 300 20.26 -9.62 11.33
N VAL A 301 20.79 -10.62 10.62
CA VAL A 301 19.98 -11.68 9.98
C VAL A 301 19.21 -12.49 11.03
N LEU A 302 19.87 -12.88 12.13
CA LEU A 302 19.23 -13.63 13.22
C LEU A 302 18.19 -12.78 13.94
N ALA A 303 18.52 -11.55 14.33
CA ALA A 303 17.58 -10.62 14.95
C ALA A 303 16.35 -10.44 14.05
N ASN A 304 16.54 -10.26 12.74
CA ASN A 304 15.43 -10.17 11.81
C ASN A 304 14.57 -11.44 11.82
N ALA A 305 15.18 -12.61 11.67
CA ALA A 305 14.46 -13.88 11.56
C ALA A 305 13.58 -14.14 12.81
N TYR A 306 14.12 -13.95 14.02
CA TYR A 306 13.35 -14.16 15.24
C TYR A 306 12.30 -13.07 15.48
N THR A 307 12.60 -11.81 15.17
CA THR A 307 11.61 -10.72 15.24
C THR A 307 10.44 -10.99 14.30
N MET A 308 10.69 -11.39 13.05
CA MET A 308 9.64 -11.71 12.09
C MET A 308 8.78 -12.90 12.56
N ILE A 309 9.39 -13.96 13.09
CA ILE A 309 8.63 -15.10 13.68
C ILE A 309 7.68 -14.60 14.76
N GLU A 310 8.16 -13.81 15.72
CA GLU A 310 7.33 -13.35 16.84
C GLU A 310 6.19 -12.44 16.37
N VAL A 311 6.48 -11.52 15.44
CA VAL A 311 5.49 -10.60 14.88
C VAL A 311 4.41 -11.36 14.10
N PHE A 312 4.78 -12.21 13.15
CA PHE A 312 3.80 -12.93 12.31
C PHE A 312 3.05 -14.02 13.08
N THR A 313 3.70 -14.69 14.04
CA THR A 313 2.99 -15.59 14.98
C THR A 313 1.97 -14.81 15.81
N GLY A 314 2.33 -13.61 16.24
CA GLY A 314 1.42 -12.70 16.94
C GLY A 314 0.21 -12.31 16.10
N ALA A 315 0.46 -11.83 14.88
CA ALA A 315 -0.59 -11.46 13.92
C ALA A 315 -1.51 -12.65 13.60
N HIS A 316 -0.95 -13.84 13.37
CA HIS A 316 -1.72 -15.06 13.08
C HIS A 316 -2.65 -15.43 14.25
N ARG A 317 -2.15 -15.42 15.49
CA ARG A 317 -2.97 -15.71 16.69
C ARG A 317 -4.14 -14.74 16.84
N ILE A 318 -3.89 -13.44 16.66
CA ILE A 318 -4.92 -12.40 16.77
C ILE A 318 -5.95 -12.55 15.64
N THR A 319 -5.50 -12.76 14.40
CA THR A 319 -6.35 -12.92 13.22
C THR A 319 -7.22 -14.17 13.32
N LYS A 320 -6.67 -15.29 13.79
CA LYS A 320 -7.42 -16.52 14.03
C LYS A 320 -8.55 -16.33 15.04
N HIS A 321 -8.31 -15.57 16.10
CA HIS A 321 -9.35 -15.23 17.07
C HIS A 321 -10.42 -14.32 16.44
N LEU A 322 -10.02 -13.35 15.61
CA LEU A 322 -10.96 -12.48 14.88
C LEU A 322 -11.84 -13.27 13.91
N CYS A 323 -11.31 -14.27 13.20
CA CYS A 323 -12.11 -15.18 12.37
C CYS A 323 -13.19 -15.90 13.19
N GLN A 324 -12.82 -16.41 14.37
CA GLN A 324 -13.77 -17.09 15.27
C GLN A 324 -14.87 -16.15 15.77
N LEU A 325 -14.52 -14.90 16.12
CA LEU A 325 -15.51 -13.89 16.52
C LEU A 325 -16.39 -13.46 15.35
N GLN A 326 -15.84 -13.35 14.15
CA GLN A 326 -16.60 -13.05 12.93
C GLN A 326 -17.66 -14.12 12.68
N GLU A 327 -17.31 -15.41 12.79
CA GLU A 327 -18.24 -16.53 12.68
C GLU A 327 -19.30 -16.50 13.80
N LYS A 328 -18.87 -16.30 15.05
CA LYS A 328 -19.74 -16.23 16.24
C LYS A 328 -20.82 -15.15 16.10
N TYR A 329 -20.47 -13.99 15.53
CA TYR A 329 -21.35 -12.83 15.42
C TYR A 329 -21.93 -12.61 14.01
N ALA A 330 -21.71 -13.53 13.08
CA ALA A 330 -22.12 -13.40 11.67
C ALA A 330 -23.61 -13.12 11.47
N SER A 331 -24.48 -13.67 12.34
CA SER A 331 -25.93 -13.47 12.29
C SER A 331 -26.43 -12.25 13.06
N VAL A 332 -25.57 -11.61 13.85
CA VAL A 332 -25.93 -10.51 14.77
C VAL A 332 -25.42 -9.17 14.25
N VAL A 333 -24.27 -9.15 13.57
CA VAL A 333 -23.65 -7.91 13.09
C VAL A 333 -24.40 -7.38 11.86
N THR A 334 -25.08 -6.26 12.04
CA THR A 334 -25.57 -5.43 10.93
C THR A 334 -24.59 -4.27 10.70
N PRO A 335 -24.38 -3.79 9.46
CA PRO A 335 -23.46 -2.67 9.18
C PRO A 335 -23.82 -1.35 9.89
N THR A 336 -25.02 -1.27 10.45
CA THR A 336 -25.59 -0.06 11.06
C THR A 336 -25.55 -0.05 12.58
N GLU A 337 -25.26 -1.18 13.23
CA GLU A 337 -25.26 -1.32 14.68
C GLU A 337 -23.84 -1.44 15.24
N LYS A 338 -23.64 -0.99 16.49
CA LYS A 338 -22.35 -1.13 17.19
C LYS A 338 -21.98 -2.62 17.28
N LEU A 339 -20.70 -2.92 17.04
CA LEU A 339 -20.16 -4.26 17.23
C LEU A 339 -20.26 -4.69 18.70
N PRO A 340 -20.44 -5.99 18.98
CA PRO A 340 -20.30 -6.53 20.33
C PRO A 340 -18.94 -6.16 20.93
N ASP A 341 -18.90 -5.75 22.20
CA ASP A 341 -17.68 -5.23 22.86
C ASP A 341 -16.48 -6.19 22.75
N GLU A 342 -16.70 -7.51 22.88
CA GLU A 342 -15.65 -8.52 22.73
C GLU A 342 -14.99 -8.48 21.35
N TYR A 343 -15.83 -8.44 20.30
CA TYR A 343 -15.34 -8.34 18.92
C TYR A 343 -14.73 -6.97 18.65
N ASN A 344 -15.32 -5.93 19.24
CA ASN A 344 -14.85 -4.58 19.10
C ASN A 344 -13.42 -4.45 19.66
N ASN A 345 -13.24 -4.86 20.91
CA ASN A 345 -11.96 -4.81 21.61
C ASN A 345 -10.88 -5.64 20.91
N GLN A 346 -11.22 -6.78 20.33
CA GLN A 346 -10.24 -7.58 19.59
C GLN A 346 -9.77 -6.90 18.31
N ILE A 347 -10.64 -6.19 17.60
CA ILE A 347 -10.24 -5.39 16.42
C ILE A 347 -9.34 -4.22 16.85
N ARG A 348 -9.64 -3.54 17.98
CA ARG A 348 -8.75 -2.52 18.57
C ARG A 348 -7.39 -3.08 18.87
N HIS A 349 -7.35 -4.23 19.53
CA HIS A 349 -6.10 -4.89 19.88
C HIS A 349 -5.28 -5.21 18.63
N PHE A 350 -5.93 -5.69 17.56
CA PHE A 350 -5.23 -5.97 16.31
C PHE A 350 -4.74 -4.71 15.60
N LEU A 351 -5.57 -3.67 15.51
CA LEU A 351 -5.16 -2.38 14.94
C LEU A 351 -3.96 -1.80 15.70
N SER A 352 -4.03 -1.79 17.03
CA SER A 352 -2.94 -1.34 17.89
C SER A 352 -1.68 -2.18 17.67
N PHE A 353 -1.78 -3.51 17.66
CA PHE A 353 -0.66 -4.41 17.39
C PHE A 353 0.01 -4.09 16.05
N VAL A 354 -0.76 -4.00 14.96
CA VAL A 354 -0.20 -3.77 13.61
C VAL A 354 0.40 -2.36 13.49
N LEU A 355 -0.23 -1.33 14.05
CA LEU A 355 0.31 0.02 14.12
C LEU A 355 1.63 0.08 14.89
N THR A 356 1.70 -0.56 16.06
CA THR A 356 2.92 -0.62 16.86
C THR A 356 4.03 -1.36 16.11
N MET A 357 3.75 -2.50 15.49
CA MET A 357 4.77 -3.24 14.73
C MET A 357 5.25 -2.44 13.51
N ARG A 358 4.35 -1.72 12.83
CA ARG A 358 4.71 -0.78 11.77
C ARG A 358 5.73 0.25 12.27
N GLU A 359 5.42 0.95 13.35
CA GLU A 359 6.24 2.06 13.87
C GLU A 359 7.56 1.62 14.49
N VAL A 360 7.56 0.52 15.23
CA VAL A 360 8.73 0.08 16.00
C VAL A 360 9.66 -0.83 15.19
N ILE A 361 9.11 -1.63 14.27
CA ILE A 361 9.86 -2.68 13.57
C ILE A 361 10.00 -2.37 12.09
N PHE A 362 8.89 -2.37 11.34
CA PHE A 362 8.99 -2.41 9.89
C PHE A 362 9.44 -1.08 9.29
N LEU A 363 8.90 0.04 9.75
CA LEU A 363 9.23 1.36 9.20
C LEU A 363 10.72 1.72 9.42
N PRO A 364 11.27 1.67 10.65
CA PRO A 364 12.68 2.01 10.88
C PRO A 364 13.62 1.05 10.16
N LYS A 365 13.25 -0.24 10.09
CA LYS A 365 14.07 -1.27 9.46
C LYS A 365 14.09 -1.15 7.94
N LEU A 366 12.94 -0.97 7.30
CA LEU A 366 12.84 -0.73 5.87
C LEU A 366 13.66 0.50 5.50
N GLU A 367 13.50 1.60 6.23
CA GLU A 367 14.26 2.81 6.02
C GLU A 367 15.78 2.55 6.11
N LEU A 368 16.22 1.84 7.15
CA LEU A 368 17.62 1.50 7.35
C LEU A 368 18.18 0.66 6.19
N LEU A 369 17.44 -0.37 5.78
CA LEU A 369 17.83 -1.27 4.69
C LEU A 369 17.84 -0.57 3.34
N VAL A 370 16.89 0.30 3.05
CA VAL A 370 16.91 1.07 1.80
C VAL A 370 18.10 2.04 1.82
N LYS A 371 18.30 2.81 2.90
CA LYS A 371 19.43 3.75 3.02
C LYS A 371 20.78 3.07 2.93
N ARG A 372 20.89 1.82 3.43
CA ARG A 372 22.11 1.03 3.39
C ARG A 372 22.24 0.14 2.17
N SER A 373 21.21 -0.01 1.33
CA SER A 373 21.26 -0.87 0.13
C SER A 373 22.46 -0.52 -0.74
N PRO A 374 23.36 -1.47 -1.05
CA PRO A 374 24.56 -1.19 -1.83
C PRO A 374 24.32 -0.44 -3.16
N PRO A 375 23.29 -0.78 -3.97
CA PRO A 375 23.00 -0.06 -5.21
C PRO A 375 22.57 1.41 -5.00
N PHE A 376 21.95 1.71 -3.85
CA PHE A 376 21.38 3.02 -3.54
C PHE A 376 22.25 3.87 -2.60
N ARG A 377 23.20 3.25 -1.89
CA ARG A 377 24.07 3.90 -0.90
C ARG A 377 24.84 5.10 -1.44
N ALA A 378 25.29 5.03 -2.70
CA ALA A 378 25.98 6.14 -3.34
C ALA A 378 25.07 7.38 -3.45
N ALA A 379 23.80 7.19 -3.80
CA ALA A 379 22.81 8.27 -3.85
C ALA A 379 22.54 8.87 -2.47
N MET A 380 22.47 8.04 -1.42
CA MET A 380 22.32 8.50 -0.04
C MET A 380 23.50 9.34 0.44
N ASN A 381 24.74 8.93 0.15
CA ASN A 381 25.93 9.70 0.51
C ASN A 381 26.00 11.06 -0.22
N LEU A 382 25.45 11.12 -1.43
CA LEU A 382 25.32 12.34 -2.23
C LEU A 382 24.09 13.18 -1.84
N TRP A 383 23.16 12.63 -1.04
CA TRP A 383 22.01 13.36 -0.55
C TRP A 383 22.46 14.34 0.54
N ARG A 384 22.95 15.50 0.08
CA ARG A 384 23.18 16.69 0.91
C ARG A 384 21.99 17.63 0.79
N PHE A 385 21.73 18.37 1.88
CA PHE A 385 20.65 19.35 1.99
C PHE A 385 20.71 20.43 0.90
N ARG A 386 21.90 20.72 0.36
CA ARG A 386 22.12 21.71 -0.70
C ARG A 386 22.55 21.04 -2.02
N PRO A 387 21.86 21.30 -3.15
CA PRO A 387 22.21 20.74 -4.44
C PRO A 387 23.63 21.05 -4.91
N GLU A 388 24.18 22.19 -4.47
CA GLU A 388 25.52 22.68 -4.84
C GLU A 388 26.65 21.83 -4.24
N ASP A 389 26.38 21.10 -3.16
CA ASP A 389 27.36 20.27 -2.46
C ASP A 389 27.45 18.84 -3.03
N ARG A 390 26.74 18.54 -4.13
CA ARG A 390 26.67 17.20 -4.73
C ARG A 390 27.74 17.03 -5.80
N ASP A 391 28.52 15.96 -5.70
CA ASP A 391 29.54 15.62 -6.71
C ASP A 391 28.95 15.37 -8.11
N ARG A 392 27.68 14.96 -8.16
CA ARG A 392 26.88 14.85 -9.39
C ARG A 392 25.39 15.03 -9.13
N PRO A 393 24.59 15.38 -10.15
CA PRO A 393 23.15 15.28 -10.04
C PRO A 393 22.72 13.82 -9.79
N LEU A 394 21.68 13.67 -8.97
CA LEU A 394 21.00 12.39 -8.79
C LEU A 394 20.23 12.02 -10.06
N THR A 395 20.19 10.74 -10.41
CA THR A 395 19.32 10.23 -11.48
C THR A 395 17.83 10.34 -11.08
N TYR A 396 16.93 10.18 -12.05
CA TYR A 396 15.48 10.19 -11.78
C TYR A 396 15.09 9.13 -10.73
N ASN A 397 15.57 7.89 -10.88
CA ASN A 397 15.27 6.78 -9.96
C ASN A 397 15.86 6.99 -8.56
N GLU A 398 17.05 7.58 -8.48
CA GLU A 398 17.66 7.89 -7.19
C GLU A 398 16.87 8.96 -6.43
N GLN A 399 16.40 9.99 -7.14
CA GLN A 399 15.52 11.00 -6.58
C GLN A 399 14.17 10.39 -6.16
N PHE A 400 13.63 9.47 -6.97
CA PHE A 400 12.40 8.75 -6.67
C PHE A 400 12.49 8.03 -5.32
N TRP A 401 13.49 7.18 -5.14
CA TRP A 401 13.69 6.47 -3.87
C TRP A 401 14.01 7.42 -2.70
N LEU A 402 14.80 8.47 -2.92
CA LEU A 402 15.11 9.43 -1.84
C LEU A 402 13.85 10.14 -1.35
N LYS A 403 13.01 10.59 -2.27
CA LYS A 403 11.76 11.29 -1.94
C LYS A 403 10.66 10.32 -1.46
N TRP A 404 10.74 9.03 -1.80
CA TRP A 404 9.90 7.98 -1.20
C TRP A 404 10.33 7.66 0.25
N VAL A 405 11.61 7.37 0.47
CA VAL A 405 12.19 6.97 1.77
C VAL A 405 12.26 8.12 2.77
N VAL A 406 12.61 9.33 2.32
CA VAL A 406 12.84 10.48 3.20
C VAL A 406 11.65 11.43 3.23
N GLY A 407 10.88 11.53 2.14
CA GLY A 407 9.67 12.35 2.09
C GLY A 407 8.46 11.58 2.61
N HIS A 408 8.05 10.50 1.93
CA HIS A 408 6.75 9.89 2.21
C HIS A 408 6.74 9.01 3.46
N LEU A 409 7.80 8.25 3.76
CA LEU A 409 7.84 7.45 5.00
C LEU A 409 7.95 8.30 6.27
N TYR A 410 8.59 9.48 6.19
CA TYR A 410 8.72 10.41 7.32
C TYR A 410 7.56 11.42 7.38
N ASP A 411 7.10 11.99 6.27
CA ASP A 411 5.94 12.90 6.24
C ASP A 411 4.61 12.16 6.46
N SER A 412 4.54 10.84 6.22
CA SER A 412 3.38 10.03 6.63
C SER A 412 3.36 9.71 8.12
N ARG A 413 4.45 10.00 8.85
CA ARG A 413 4.46 10.12 10.32
C ARG A 413 3.81 11.42 10.79
N GLY A 414 3.54 12.35 9.88
CA GLY A 414 2.84 13.58 10.17
C GLY A 414 3.07 14.65 9.13
N MET A 415 2.08 14.83 8.24
CA MET A 415 2.02 16.02 7.41
C MET A 415 1.69 17.20 8.32
N LEU A 416 2.74 17.91 8.71
CA LEU A 416 2.78 19.31 9.11
C LEU A 416 2.00 19.66 10.40
N ASP A 417 2.65 19.54 11.56
CA ASP A 417 3.15 20.69 12.33
C ASP A 417 3.62 20.23 13.72
N ASN A 418 4.49 21.05 14.30
CA ASN A 418 5.02 20.88 15.64
C ASN A 418 3.88 20.74 16.68
N GLU A 419 4.07 19.83 17.64
CA GLU A 419 3.40 19.77 18.96
C GLU A 419 2.11 18.92 19.14
N ASN A 420 1.56 18.22 18.14
CA ASN A 420 0.41 17.32 18.37
C ASN A 420 0.71 15.86 18.01
N ASP A 421 0.15 14.91 18.80
CA ASP A 421 0.19 13.47 18.56
C ASP A 421 -0.31 13.15 17.15
N VAL A 422 0.61 12.72 16.29
CA VAL A 422 0.30 12.56 14.88
C VAL A 422 -0.29 11.19 14.60
N VAL A 423 -1.55 11.15 14.15
CA VAL A 423 -2.20 9.92 13.67
C VAL A 423 -1.60 9.52 12.31
N PRO A 424 -1.06 8.29 12.16
CA PRO A 424 -0.54 7.80 10.88
C PRO A 424 -1.63 7.73 9.81
N ASP A 425 -1.41 8.35 8.64
CA ASP A 425 -2.33 8.27 7.50
C ASP A 425 -2.10 6.98 6.71
N ILE A 426 -2.75 5.90 7.13
CA ILE A 426 -2.63 4.56 6.55
C ILE A 426 -3.11 4.55 5.10
N PHE A 427 -4.18 5.29 4.77
CA PHE A 427 -4.70 5.38 3.41
C PHE A 427 -3.65 5.92 2.43
N ALA A 428 -3.00 7.04 2.79
CA ALA A 428 -1.94 7.63 1.98
C ALA A 428 -0.74 6.70 1.87
N MET A 429 -0.37 6.01 2.95
CA MET A 429 0.71 5.01 2.89
C MET A 429 0.37 3.86 1.96
N ASN A 430 -0.85 3.34 2.02
CA ASN A 430 -1.28 2.29 1.08
C ASN A 430 -1.21 2.80 -0.36
N MET A 431 -1.59 4.06 -0.62
CA MET A 431 -1.42 4.65 -1.94
C MET A 431 0.04 4.68 -2.40
N VAL A 432 0.94 5.08 -1.50
CA VAL A 432 2.38 5.24 -1.74
C VAL A 432 3.08 3.89 -1.93
N VAL A 433 2.69 2.86 -1.18
CA VAL A 433 3.21 1.50 -1.32
C VAL A 433 2.74 0.86 -2.62
N ASP A 434 1.45 0.92 -2.92
CA ASP A 434 0.92 0.38 -4.18
C ASP A 434 1.55 1.05 -5.42
N ASP A 435 1.78 2.37 -5.37
CA ASP A 435 2.44 3.09 -6.46
C ASP A 435 3.91 2.65 -6.58
N LEU A 436 4.62 2.51 -5.46
CA LEU A 436 5.99 2.02 -5.48
C LEU A 436 6.11 0.65 -6.14
N GLU A 437 5.25 -0.30 -5.75
CA GLU A 437 5.23 -1.65 -6.30
C GLU A 437 5.02 -1.60 -7.83
N LEU A 438 4.08 -0.78 -8.29
CA LEU A 438 3.81 -0.58 -9.71
C LEU A 438 5.01 0.03 -10.46
N GLN A 439 5.71 0.99 -9.86
CA GLN A 439 6.92 1.58 -10.47
C GLN A 439 8.07 0.56 -10.56
N MET A 440 8.24 -0.28 -9.54
CA MET A 440 9.23 -1.36 -9.55
C MET A 440 8.92 -2.44 -10.60
N GLU A 441 7.64 -2.68 -10.91
CA GLU A 441 7.24 -3.55 -12.03
C GLU A 441 7.57 -2.92 -13.39
N ARG A 442 7.25 -1.63 -13.56
CA ARG A 442 7.43 -0.90 -14.82
C ARG A 442 8.90 -0.65 -15.16
N ASP A 443 9.69 -0.26 -14.17
CA ASP A 443 11.09 0.09 -14.34
C ASP A 443 11.99 -0.79 -13.46
N LYS A 444 12.65 -1.75 -14.11
CA LYS A 444 13.65 -2.62 -13.48
C LYS A 444 14.76 -1.83 -12.81
N THR A 445 15.12 -0.67 -13.34
CA THR A 445 16.20 0.14 -12.77
C THR A 445 15.80 0.85 -11.48
N ILE A 446 14.50 1.04 -11.21
CA ILE A 446 13.99 1.43 -9.88
C ILE A 446 14.07 0.24 -8.94
N ARG A 447 13.58 -0.93 -9.37
CA ARG A 447 13.62 -2.15 -8.55
C ARG A 447 15.05 -2.55 -8.17
N ASP A 448 15.98 -2.47 -9.11
CA ASP A 448 17.36 -2.92 -8.94
C ASP A 448 18.20 -1.95 -8.06
N LEU A 449 17.61 -0.83 -7.59
CA LEU A 449 18.22 0.02 -6.56
C LEU A 449 18.08 -0.56 -5.14
N LEU A 450 17.13 -1.48 -4.94
CA LEU A 450 17.01 -2.22 -3.68
C LEU A 450 17.79 -3.53 -3.74
N SER A 451 18.46 -3.82 -2.64
CA SER A 451 19.03 -5.14 -2.36
C SER A 451 17.94 -6.20 -2.17
N PRO A 452 18.23 -7.50 -2.35
CA PRO A 452 17.31 -8.59 -2.04
C PRO A 452 16.69 -8.51 -0.63
N THR A 453 17.48 -8.17 0.41
CA THR A 453 16.96 -8.03 1.78
C THR A 453 15.99 -6.85 1.91
N ALA A 454 16.28 -5.72 1.23
CA ALA A 454 15.37 -4.58 1.23
C ALA A 454 14.06 -4.88 0.48
N HIS A 455 14.10 -5.69 -0.59
CA HIS A 455 12.89 -6.19 -1.26
C HIS A 455 12.04 -7.07 -0.35
N ALA A 456 12.67 -8.00 0.38
CA ALA A 456 11.95 -8.86 1.33
C ALA A 456 11.23 -8.02 2.41
N MET A 457 11.95 -7.08 3.03
CA MET A 457 11.36 -6.15 4.01
C MET A 457 10.26 -5.27 3.42
N MET A 458 10.39 -4.86 2.15
CA MET A 458 9.35 -4.11 1.45
C MET A 458 8.08 -4.95 1.28
N GLY A 459 8.21 -6.23 0.93
CA GLY A 459 7.07 -7.15 0.86
C GLY A 459 6.35 -7.29 2.21
N ASP A 460 7.10 -7.46 3.29
CA ASP A 460 6.53 -7.52 4.64
C ASP A 460 5.83 -6.22 5.03
N PHE A 461 6.43 -5.07 4.71
CA PHE A 461 5.83 -3.75 4.96
C PHE A 461 4.54 -3.55 4.14
N THR A 462 4.49 -4.01 2.89
CA THR A 462 3.26 -3.99 2.09
C THR A 462 2.15 -4.76 2.80
N ILE A 463 2.43 -5.96 3.32
CA ILE A 463 1.43 -6.78 4.04
C ILE A 463 0.87 -5.99 5.25
N ILE A 464 1.73 -5.33 6.01
CA ILE A 464 1.34 -4.52 7.16
C ILE A 464 0.45 -3.35 6.76
N ILE A 465 0.84 -2.60 5.72
CA ILE A 465 0.06 -1.45 5.23
C ILE A 465 -1.29 -1.89 4.67
N GLN A 466 -1.34 -2.97 3.89
CA GLN A 466 -2.60 -3.53 3.39
C GLN A 466 -3.51 -4.02 4.51
N THR A 467 -2.93 -4.60 5.56
CA THR A 467 -3.67 -5.03 6.75
C THR A 467 -4.30 -3.83 7.46
N LEU A 468 -3.51 -2.78 7.72
CA LEU A 468 -4.01 -1.54 8.32
C LEU A 468 -5.10 -0.90 7.46
N HIS A 469 -4.90 -0.86 6.16
CA HIS A 469 -5.83 -0.28 5.21
C HIS A 469 -7.15 -1.04 5.12
N ALA A 470 -7.10 -2.37 5.25
CA ALA A 470 -8.28 -3.19 5.40
C ALA A 470 -9.02 -2.83 6.70
N LEU A 471 -8.29 -2.72 7.82
CA LEU A 471 -8.85 -2.42 9.15
C LEU A 471 -9.54 -1.05 9.21
N GLU A 472 -8.96 -0.01 8.61
CA GLU A 472 -9.61 1.31 8.52
C GLU A 472 -10.96 1.28 7.79
N ARG A 473 -11.10 0.41 6.79
CA ARG A 473 -12.33 0.31 5.98
C ARG A 473 -13.40 -0.58 6.57
N PHE A 474 -13.21 -1.08 7.78
CA PHE A 474 -14.21 -1.90 8.42
C PHE A 474 -15.42 -1.03 8.83
N GLU A 475 -16.44 -0.97 7.97
CA GLU A 475 -17.64 -0.12 8.08
C GLU A 475 -18.36 -0.10 9.46
N PRO A 476 -18.50 -1.20 10.22
CA PRO A 476 -19.09 -1.14 11.58
C PRO A 476 -18.24 -0.33 12.57
N TRP A 477 -16.99 -0.04 12.21
CA TRP A 477 -15.96 0.65 12.99
C TRP A 477 -15.78 2.11 12.61
N ASN A 478 -15.93 2.44 11.32
CA ASN A 478 -15.53 3.74 10.76
C ASN A 478 -16.39 4.91 11.30
N ARG A 479 -17.60 4.63 11.79
CA ARG A 479 -18.46 5.63 12.45
C ARG A 479 -18.10 5.93 13.90
N GLY A 480 -17.22 5.13 14.52
CA GLY A 480 -16.88 5.25 15.94
C GLY A 480 -15.65 6.10 16.24
N PHE A 481 -14.83 6.45 15.24
CA PHE A 481 -13.56 7.16 15.45
C PHE A 481 -13.74 8.69 15.56
N GLY A 482 -14.69 9.25 14.81
CA GLY A 482 -14.79 10.72 14.65
C GLY A 482 -15.66 11.46 15.68
N GLY A 483 -16.38 10.75 16.57
CA GLY A 483 -17.43 11.39 17.38
C GLY A 483 -17.32 11.24 18.90
N GLU A 484 -16.64 10.21 19.41
CA GLU A 484 -16.65 9.85 20.85
C GLU A 484 -15.32 9.22 21.31
N ALA A 485 -14.19 9.61 20.72
CA ALA A 485 -12.90 9.32 21.35
C ALA A 485 -12.64 10.40 22.39
N ASP A 486 -12.89 10.09 23.67
CA ASP A 486 -12.25 10.85 24.75
C ASP A 486 -10.75 10.86 24.47
N ASP A 487 -10.22 12.06 24.25
CA ASP A 487 -8.83 12.41 23.92
C ASP A 487 -7.82 11.79 24.91
N ASP A 488 -8.28 11.44 26.11
CA ASP A 488 -7.50 10.84 27.20
C ASP A 488 -7.34 9.30 27.12
N SER A 489 -7.91 8.62 26.12
CA SER A 489 -7.91 7.14 26.04
C SER A 489 -6.84 6.52 25.13
N MET A 490 -5.92 7.34 24.60
CA MET A 490 -4.89 6.94 23.64
C MET A 490 -3.73 6.10 24.27
N ASP A 491 -3.89 5.53 25.46
CA ASP A 491 -2.98 4.49 25.97
C ASP A 491 -3.36 3.13 25.36
N TRP A 492 -3.02 2.95 24.09
CA TRP A 492 -3.28 1.72 23.33
C TRP A 492 -2.34 0.57 23.68
N SER A 493 -1.40 0.77 24.60
CA SER A 493 -0.49 -0.27 25.07
C SER A 493 -1.24 -1.25 25.98
N THR A 494 -1.93 -2.23 25.40
CA THR A 494 -2.31 -3.42 26.19
C THR A 494 -1.04 -4.05 26.78
N ASP A 495 -1.10 -4.54 28.03
CA ASP A 495 0.05 -5.23 28.65
C ASP A 495 0.62 -6.34 27.77
N SER A 496 -0.24 -6.96 26.93
CA SER A 496 0.18 -7.93 25.92
C SER A 496 1.08 -7.36 24.83
N ILE A 497 0.88 -6.11 24.38
CA ILE A 497 1.75 -5.49 23.37
C ILE A 497 3.07 -5.11 24.02
N ARG A 498 3.04 -4.53 25.22
CA ARG A 498 4.25 -4.17 25.99
C ARG A 498 5.12 -5.39 26.28
N ALA A 499 4.52 -6.49 26.72
CA ALA A 499 5.23 -7.75 26.94
C ALA A 499 5.91 -8.26 25.66
N ARG A 500 5.25 -8.14 24.50
CA ARG A 500 5.86 -8.52 23.21
C ARG A 500 6.99 -7.58 22.81
N LEU A 501 6.83 -6.26 22.97
CA LEU A 501 7.91 -5.31 22.70
C LEU A 501 9.16 -5.63 23.52
N SER A 502 9.00 -6.01 24.80
CA SER A 502 10.11 -6.46 25.63
C SER A 502 10.80 -7.72 25.07
N ILE A 503 10.04 -8.68 24.53
CA ILE A 503 10.62 -9.87 23.86
C ILE A 503 11.42 -9.44 22.62
N LEU A 504 10.90 -8.50 21.82
CA LEU A 504 11.58 -8.02 20.62
C LEU A 504 12.86 -7.26 20.95
N GLU A 505 12.85 -6.44 22.00
CA GLU A 505 14.03 -5.75 22.53
C GLU A 505 15.10 -6.76 22.98
N GLN A 506 14.69 -7.78 23.75
CA GLN A 506 15.56 -8.87 24.17
C GLN A 506 16.22 -9.61 22.98
N ILE A 507 15.45 -9.91 21.93
CA ILE A 507 15.99 -10.53 20.70
C ILE A 507 17.04 -9.62 20.06
N HIS A 508 16.74 -8.33 19.95
CA HIS A 508 17.63 -7.36 19.33
C HIS A 508 18.93 -7.21 20.12
N GLU A 509 18.85 -7.04 21.45
CA GLU A 509 20.00 -6.95 22.34
C GLU A 509 20.88 -8.20 22.29
N ALA A 510 20.28 -9.40 22.25
CA ALA A 510 21.00 -10.66 22.19
C ALA A 510 21.94 -10.76 20.97
N PHE A 511 21.55 -10.16 19.85
CA PHE A 511 22.26 -10.28 18.57
C PHE A 511 23.03 -9.02 18.13
N GLU A 512 22.65 -7.81 18.55
CA GLU A 512 23.38 -6.56 18.27
C GLU A 512 24.61 -6.34 19.17
N SER A 513 24.50 -6.76 20.43
CA SER A 513 25.50 -6.44 21.47
C SER A 513 26.84 -7.09 21.17
N THR A 514 26.86 -8.35 20.72
CA THR A 514 27.98 -9.01 20.05
C THR A 514 27.44 -10.30 19.43
N PRO A 515 27.65 -10.57 18.13
CA PRO A 515 27.39 -11.88 17.56
C PRO A 515 28.19 -12.89 18.37
N ALA A 516 27.50 -13.83 19.03
CA ALA A 516 28.13 -14.77 19.94
C ALA A 516 29.46 -15.26 19.32
N PRO A 517 30.61 -15.16 20.01
CA PRO A 517 31.88 -15.69 19.50
C PRO A 517 31.78 -17.16 19.06
N ALA A 518 30.74 -17.87 19.53
CA ALA A 518 30.37 -19.22 19.11
C ALA A 518 29.77 -19.35 17.69
N LEU A 519 29.15 -18.31 17.13
CA LEU A 519 28.49 -18.31 15.81
C LEU A 519 29.41 -17.84 14.68
N LEU A 520 30.34 -16.91 14.98
CA LEU A 520 31.34 -16.40 14.03
C LEU A 520 32.09 -17.51 13.26
N PRO A 521 32.58 -18.59 13.90
CA PRO A 521 33.37 -19.63 13.23
C PRO A 521 32.57 -20.50 12.24
N PHE A 522 31.25 -20.36 12.15
CA PHE A 522 30.41 -21.07 11.19
C PHE A 522 30.30 -20.35 9.85
N VAL A 523 30.42 -19.03 9.86
CA VAL A 523 30.18 -18.19 8.68
C VAL A 523 31.48 -17.55 8.18
N GLU A 524 32.35 -17.12 9.09
CA GLU A 524 33.63 -16.50 8.74
C GLU A 524 34.49 -17.48 7.93
N ASN A 525 34.82 -17.09 6.70
CA ASN A 525 35.57 -17.87 5.71
C ASN A 525 34.93 -19.23 5.34
N LYS A 526 33.62 -19.39 5.59
CA LYS A 526 32.92 -20.68 5.49
C LYS A 526 31.53 -20.60 4.85
N LEU A 527 31.11 -19.48 4.24
CA LEU A 527 29.86 -19.46 3.47
C LEU A 527 29.79 -20.56 2.41
N GLY A 528 30.93 -20.93 1.81
CA GLY A 528 31.00 -22.06 0.88
C GLY A 528 30.59 -23.42 1.46
N LYS A 529 30.42 -23.55 2.79
CA LYS A 529 29.88 -24.73 3.48
C LYS A 529 28.36 -24.87 3.34
N PHE A 530 27.67 -23.80 2.98
CA PHE A 530 26.23 -23.80 2.70
C PHE A 530 25.95 -23.92 1.19
N THR A 531 26.98 -24.04 0.35
CA THR A 531 26.80 -24.22 -1.10
C THR A 531 25.97 -25.48 -1.40
N TYR A 532 24.77 -25.28 -1.93
CA TYR A 532 23.84 -26.32 -2.30
C TYR A 532 23.78 -26.45 -3.84
N PRO A 533 24.37 -27.51 -4.44
CA PRO A 533 24.49 -27.64 -5.90
C PRO A 533 23.20 -28.17 -6.56
N GLU A 534 22.07 -27.49 -6.37
CA GLU A 534 20.75 -27.88 -6.91
C GLU A 534 20.73 -28.16 -8.42
N ARG A 535 21.43 -27.33 -9.21
CA ARG A 535 21.45 -27.42 -10.68
C ARG A 535 22.45 -28.45 -11.24
N ARG A 536 23.27 -29.08 -10.38
CA ARG A 536 24.23 -30.10 -10.82
C ARG A 536 23.57 -31.47 -10.88
N ARG A 537 24.01 -32.31 -11.83
CA ARG A 537 23.53 -33.69 -11.92
C ARG A 537 23.83 -34.44 -10.62
N ARG A 538 22.80 -35.04 -10.02
CA ARG A 538 22.95 -35.86 -8.80
C ARG A 538 23.91 -37.03 -9.06
N ASN A 539 25.04 -37.00 -8.37
CA ASN A 539 26.00 -38.08 -8.25
C ASN A 539 26.40 -38.20 -6.76
N LYS A 540 27.16 -39.23 -6.38
CA LYS A 540 27.52 -39.48 -4.97
C LYS A 540 28.14 -38.25 -4.30
N GLU A 541 29.08 -37.60 -4.99
CA GLU A 541 29.77 -36.39 -4.49
C GLU A 541 28.80 -35.22 -4.29
N THR A 542 27.94 -34.95 -5.27
CA THR A 542 26.96 -33.85 -5.25
C THR A 542 25.91 -34.07 -4.16
N VAL A 543 25.45 -35.32 -3.96
CA VAL A 543 24.52 -35.68 -2.89
C VAL A 543 25.18 -35.55 -1.51
N GLU A 544 26.45 -35.94 -1.37
CA GLU A 544 27.21 -35.73 -0.14
C GLU A 544 27.47 -34.24 0.14
N MET A 545 27.58 -33.39 -0.90
CA MET A 545 27.65 -31.94 -0.73
C MET A 545 26.31 -31.37 -0.24
N MET A 546 25.19 -31.77 -0.85
CA MET A 546 23.84 -31.35 -0.43
C MET A 546 23.59 -31.69 1.05
N ARG A 547 23.81 -32.96 1.44
CA ARG A 547 23.66 -33.40 2.84
C ARG A 547 24.56 -32.66 3.83
N ARG A 548 25.79 -32.32 3.40
CA ARG A 548 26.71 -31.52 4.22
C ARG A 548 26.21 -30.09 4.39
N ALA A 549 25.68 -29.47 3.34
CA ALA A 549 25.11 -28.13 3.41
C ALA A 549 23.88 -28.08 4.34
N GLU A 550 22.95 -29.04 4.17
CA GLU A 550 21.79 -29.24 5.05
C GLU A 550 22.23 -29.42 6.52
N SER A 551 23.12 -30.37 6.79
CA SER A 551 23.60 -30.62 8.16
C SER A 551 24.35 -29.43 8.79
N ASN A 552 25.05 -28.62 7.99
CA ASN A 552 25.69 -27.39 8.48
C ASN A 552 24.66 -26.32 8.83
N LEU A 553 23.58 -26.21 8.05
CA LEU A 553 22.47 -25.29 8.30
C LEU A 553 21.74 -25.66 9.59
N ASP A 554 21.39 -26.93 9.76
CA ASP A 554 20.76 -27.45 10.99
C ASP A 554 21.62 -27.17 12.22
N ALA A 555 22.93 -27.46 12.13
CA ALA A 555 23.86 -27.25 13.22
C ALA A 555 24.02 -25.76 13.59
N PHE A 556 23.96 -24.87 12.59
CA PHE A 556 23.98 -23.44 12.80
C PHE A 556 22.72 -22.97 13.53
N TRP A 557 21.53 -23.31 13.04
CA TRP A 557 20.26 -22.90 13.64
C TRP A 557 20.07 -23.46 15.05
N ALA A 558 20.42 -24.73 15.28
CA ALA A 558 20.39 -25.33 16.62
C ALA A 558 21.29 -24.58 17.62
N ARG A 559 22.41 -24.01 17.15
CA ARG A 559 23.29 -23.18 17.99
C ARG A 559 22.69 -21.80 18.23
N ALA A 560 22.11 -21.17 17.21
CA ALA A 560 21.45 -19.88 17.33
C ALA A 560 20.25 -19.95 18.30
N ASP A 561 19.41 -20.98 18.15
CA ASP A 561 18.27 -21.26 19.03
C ASP A 561 18.73 -21.43 20.49
N ARG A 562 19.78 -22.24 20.71
CA ARG A 562 20.35 -22.45 22.06
C ARG A 562 20.93 -21.16 22.64
N TYR A 563 21.62 -20.36 21.83
CA TYR A 563 22.20 -19.10 22.28
C TYR A 563 21.11 -18.13 22.76
N LEU A 564 20.03 -17.96 21.98
CA LEU A 564 18.92 -17.10 22.35
C LEU A 564 18.22 -17.59 23.62
N TYR A 565 18.01 -18.91 23.73
CA TYR A 565 17.45 -19.53 24.93
C TYR A 565 18.31 -19.29 26.19
N ASP A 566 19.62 -19.51 26.10
CA ASP A 566 20.53 -19.32 27.23
C ASP A 566 20.63 -17.82 27.61
N TRP A 567 20.64 -16.93 26.63
CA TRP A 567 20.68 -15.48 26.85
C TRP A 567 19.42 -14.99 27.57
N THR A 568 18.24 -15.33 27.04
CA THR A 568 16.95 -14.92 27.62
C THR A 568 16.78 -15.45 29.05
N LYS A 569 17.22 -16.68 29.31
CA LYS A 569 17.26 -17.21 30.68
C LYS A 569 18.15 -16.39 31.62
N ASN A 570 19.37 -16.07 31.20
CA ASN A 570 20.30 -15.30 32.03
C ASN A 570 19.85 -13.86 32.31
N VAL A 571 19.14 -13.24 31.35
CA VAL A 571 18.57 -11.90 31.52
C VAL A 571 17.41 -11.92 32.52
N ASN A 572 16.51 -12.91 32.41
CA ASN A 572 15.40 -13.08 33.35
C ASN A 572 15.87 -13.47 34.77
N ASP A 573 17.01 -14.16 34.90
CA ASP A 573 17.60 -14.54 36.19
C ASP A 573 18.50 -13.41 36.80
N SER A 574 18.72 -12.29 36.09
CA SER A 574 19.59 -11.20 36.55
C SER A 574 18.86 -10.22 37.50
N PRO A 575 19.44 -9.85 38.67
CA PRO A 575 18.78 -9.00 39.67
C PRO A 575 18.37 -7.60 39.20
N CYS A 576 18.98 -7.08 38.12
CA CYS A 576 18.68 -5.74 37.60
C CYS A 576 17.34 -5.63 36.86
N PHE A 577 16.72 -6.74 36.47
CA PHE A 577 15.41 -6.74 35.79
C PHE A 577 14.25 -7.19 36.68
N ALA A 578 14.53 -7.61 37.92
CA ALA A 578 13.52 -8.07 38.88
C ALA A 578 12.75 -6.94 39.58
N GLU A 579 13.12 -5.67 39.37
CA GLU A 579 12.48 -4.51 40.03
C GLU A 579 11.50 -3.74 39.12
N GLY A 580 11.16 -4.27 37.94
CA GLY A 580 10.33 -3.55 36.95
C GLY A 580 9.15 -4.31 36.35
N THR A 581 8.65 -5.37 37.02
CA THR A 581 7.40 -6.06 36.63
C THR A 581 6.22 -5.65 37.48
#